data_AF-K5UYD6-F1
#
_entry.id   AF-K5UYD6-F1
#
_cell.length_a   1.000
_cell.length_b   1.000
_cell.length_c   1.000
_cell.angle_alpha   90.00
_cell.angle_beta   90.00
_cell.angle_gamma   90.00
#
_symmetry.space_group_name_H-M   'P 1'
#
loop_
_entity.id
_entity.type
_entity.pdbx_description
1 polymer ?
#
loop_
_entity_poly.entity_id
_entity_poly.type
_entity_poly.pdbx_seq_one_letter_code
_entity_poly.pdbx_strand_id
1 'polypeptide(L)'
;MDVDTSDLQRCEDLWFEDGTIILQAENILFRVYTGILTRHSPFFKNLFTLPQPEDAEQHDGCPLVKLAGDNAQDAHDFLLALHDIEYVPLPLHTVARC
;
A
#
# COMPACT_ATOMS: atom_id res chain seq x y z
N MET A 1 26.91 4.03 -15.83
CA MET A 1 26.19 5.01 -15.00
C MET A 1 24.77 4.99 -15.52
N ASP A 2 23.78 4.33 -14.94
CA ASP A 2 23.61 3.69 -13.63
C ASP A 2 22.38 2.77 -13.74
N VAL A 3 22.38 1.60 -13.10
CA VAL A 3 21.24 1.14 -12.30
C VAL A 3 21.76 0.03 -11.41
N ASP A 4 22.04 0.39 -10.16
CA ASP A 4 22.17 -0.55 -9.07
C ASP A 4 20.85 -1.33 -9.02
N THR A 5 20.85 -2.55 -9.58
CA THR A 5 19.75 -3.49 -9.39
C THR A 5 19.93 -4.05 -7.99
N SER A 6 19.70 -3.22 -6.97
CA SER A 6 19.44 -3.70 -5.62
C SER A 6 18.37 -4.78 -5.77
N ASP A 7 18.68 -6.02 -5.38
CA ASP A 7 17.74 -7.14 -5.44
C ASP A 7 16.42 -6.72 -4.77
N LEU A 8 15.41 -6.42 -5.60
CA LEU A 8 14.09 -6.01 -5.12
C LEU A 8 13.44 -7.22 -4.48
N GLN A 9 13.08 -7.09 -3.21
CA GLN A 9 12.46 -8.16 -2.43
C GLN A 9 10.98 -7.84 -2.20
N ARG A 10 10.14 -8.86 -2.34
CA ARG A 10 8.71 -8.74 -2.04
C ARG A 10 8.48 -8.86 -0.53
N CYS A 11 7.61 -8.01 0.00
CA CYS A 11 7.10 -8.16 1.35
C CYS A 11 5.91 -9.12 1.34
N GLU A 12 6.13 -10.37 1.76
CA GLU A 12 5.11 -11.43 1.72
C GLU A 12 3.84 -11.08 2.52
N ASP A 13 3.99 -10.38 3.66
CA ASP A 13 2.86 -9.98 4.52
C ASP A 13 1.92 -8.96 3.85
N LEU A 14 2.42 -8.24 2.85
CA LEU A 14 1.72 -7.18 2.11
C LEU A 14 1.80 -7.41 0.60
N TRP A 15 1.78 -8.69 0.19
CA TRP A 15 1.78 -9.11 -1.20
C TRP A 15 0.44 -9.72 -1.61
N PHE A 16 -0.52 -8.86 -1.96
CA PHE A 16 -1.84 -9.29 -2.41
C PHE A 16 -1.80 -9.67 -3.91
N GLU A 17 -2.17 -10.90 -4.25
CA GLU A 17 -2.07 -11.44 -5.62
C GLU A 17 -2.96 -10.70 -6.64
N ASP A 18 -4.08 -10.14 -6.17
CA ASP A 18 -5.00 -9.27 -6.92
C ASP A 18 -4.79 -7.77 -6.58
N GLY A 19 -3.68 -7.43 -5.92
CA GLY A 19 -3.32 -6.06 -5.58
C GLY A 19 -3.22 -5.18 -6.85
N THR A 20 -3.71 -3.95 -6.72
CA THR A 20 -3.89 -3.00 -7.83
C THR A 20 -2.72 -2.07 -8.06
N ILE A 21 -1.78 -2.00 -7.11
CA ILE A 21 -0.61 -1.13 -7.16
C ILE A 21 0.57 -1.76 -6.44
N ILE A 22 1.78 -1.49 -6.92
CA ILE A 22 3.01 -1.82 -6.23
C ILE A 22 3.65 -0.54 -5.70
N LEU A 23 3.98 -0.54 -4.41
CA LEU A 23 4.76 0.51 -3.77
C LEU A 23 6.18 -0.01 -3.54
N GLN A 24 7.17 0.83 -3.80
CA GLN A 24 8.56 0.55 -3.48
C GLN A 24 9.05 1.49 -2.39
N ALA A 25 9.60 0.94 -1.32
CA ALA A 25 10.40 1.67 -0.34
C ALA A 25 11.76 0.96 -0.23
N GLU A 26 12.84 1.70 -0.48
CA GLU A 26 14.20 1.13 -0.61
C GLU A 26 14.23 -0.03 -1.63
N ASN A 27 14.62 -1.22 -1.19
CA ASN A 27 14.63 -2.45 -1.99
C ASN A 27 13.43 -3.37 -1.71
N ILE A 28 12.42 -2.91 -0.97
CA ILE A 28 11.23 -3.69 -0.64
C ILE A 28 10.04 -3.26 -1.48
N LEU A 29 9.31 -4.25 -2.01
CA LEU A 29 8.11 -4.09 -2.80
C LEU A 29 6.88 -4.56 -2.01
N PHE A 30 5.84 -3.73 -2.03
CA PHE A 30 4.54 -4.01 -1.42
C PHE A 30 3.48 -4.01 -2.50
N ARG A 31 2.66 -5.05 -2.60
CA ARG A 31 1.59 -5.11 -3.60
C ARG A 31 0.24 -5.02 -2.90
N VAL A 32 -0.39 -3.85 -2.99
CA VAL A 32 -1.55 -3.46 -2.17
C VAL A 32 -2.71 -2.88 -2.98
N TYR A 33 -3.79 -2.47 -2.30
CA TYR A 33 -4.99 -1.92 -2.93
C TYR A 33 -5.04 -0.39 -2.85
N THR A 34 -5.15 0.28 -3.99
CA THR A 34 -5.31 1.74 -4.10
C THR A 34 -6.52 2.25 -3.33
N GLY A 35 -7.64 1.51 -3.34
CA GLY A 35 -8.86 1.87 -2.62
C GLY A 35 -8.66 2.04 -1.12
N ILE A 36 -7.83 1.19 -0.49
CA ILE A 36 -7.53 1.28 0.94
C ILE A 36 -6.63 2.49 1.21
N LEU A 37 -5.57 2.67 0.41
CA LEU A 37 -4.67 3.83 0.53
C LEU A 37 -5.41 5.16 0.40
N THR A 38 -6.26 5.30 -0.61
CA THR A 38 -7.03 6.54 -0.86
C THR A 38 -8.08 6.84 0.20
N ARG A 39 -8.61 5.80 0.86
CA ARG A 39 -9.58 5.95 1.95
C ARG A 39 -8.94 6.54 3.20
N HIS A 40 -7.70 6.15 3.50
CA HIS A 40 -7.02 6.53 4.73
C HIS A 40 -6.01 7.67 4.57
N SER A 41 -5.66 8.04 3.33
CA SER A 41 -4.70 9.10 3.04
C SER A 41 -5.13 9.98 1.86
N PRO A 42 -5.38 11.29 2.11
CA PRO A 42 -5.65 12.27 1.04
C PRO A 42 -4.49 12.40 0.06
N PHE A 43 -3.26 12.15 0.51
CA PHE A 43 -2.07 12.19 -0.34
C PHE A 43 -2.16 11.14 -1.45
N PHE A 44 -2.42 9.88 -1.09
CA PHE A 44 -2.58 8.80 -2.06
C PHE A 44 -3.79 9.01 -2.97
N LYS A 45 -4.88 9.59 -2.44
CA LYS A 45 -6.03 9.97 -3.25
C LYS A 45 -5.64 10.94 -4.36
N ASN A 46 -4.93 12.01 -4.04
CA ASN A 46 -4.48 12.98 -5.03
C ASN A 46 -3.51 12.33 -6.04
N LEU A 47 -2.58 11.50 -5.56
CA LEU A 47 -1.58 10.84 -6.40
C LEU A 47 -2.22 9.95 -7.47
N PHE A 48 -3.29 9.23 -7.15
CA PHE A 48 -3.99 8.36 -8.12
C PHE A 48 -5.06 9.06 -8.96
N THR A 49 -5.47 10.28 -8.59
CA THR A 49 -6.40 11.07 -9.43
C THR A 49 -5.70 11.81 -10.56
N LEU A 50 -4.38 11.96 -10.50
CA LEU A 50 -3.61 12.58 -11.56
C LEU A 50 -3.44 11.61 -12.73
N PRO A 51 -3.57 12.07 -13.99
CA PRO A 51 -3.26 11.23 -15.14
C PRO A 51 -1.79 10.81 -15.03
N GLN A 52 -1.56 9.51 -14.88
CA GLN A 52 -0.22 8.92 -14.96
C GLN A 52 0.30 9.10 -16.39
N PRO A 53 1.58 9.48 -16.58
CA PRO A 53 2.18 9.51 -17.91
C PRO A 53 2.10 8.12 -18.55
N GLU A 54 2.08 8.08 -19.88
CA GLU A 54 2.06 6.83 -20.65
C GLU A 54 3.26 5.92 -20.36
N ASP A 55 4.38 6.52 -19.94
CA ASP A 55 5.62 5.85 -19.53
C ASP A 55 5.70 5.59 -18.01
N ALA A 56 4.57 5.54 -17.30
CA ALA A 56 4.56 5.24 -15.88
C ALA A 56 5.24 3.88 -15.60
N GLU A 57 6.14 3.87 -14.63
CA GLU A 57 6.89 2.69 -14.25
C GLU A 57 5.92 1.59 -13.78
N GLN A 58 6.12 0.37 -14.28
CA GLN A 58 5.28 -0.77 -13.96
C GLN A 58 6.15 -1.93 -13.49
N HIS A 59 5.63 -2.68 -12.52
CA HIS A 59 6.22 -3.92 -12.05
C HIS A 59 5.13 -4.99 -12.05
N ASP A 60 5.40 -6.18 -12.60
CA ASP A 60 4.42 -7.27 -12.73
C ASP A 60 3.06 -6.87 -13.35
N GLY A 61 3.06 -5.88 -14.27
CA GLY A 61 1.84 -5.38 -14.92
C GLY A 61 0.97 -4.48 -14.04
N CYS A 62 1.44 -4.11 -12.84
CA CYS A 62 0.82 -3.12 -11.97
C CYS A 62 1.63 -1.81 -11.99
N PRO A 63 0.99 -0.63 -11.83
CA PRO A 63 1.68 0.62 -11.62
C PRO A 63 2.63 0.53 -10.41
N LEU A 64 3.87 0.98 -10.58
CA LEU A 64 4.88 1.07 -9.52
C LEU A 64 5.00 2.52 -9.05
N VAL A 65 4.91 2.73 -7.73
CA VAL A 65 5.14 4.04 -7.11
C VAL A 65 6.25 3.94 -6.08
N LYS A 66 7.30 4.74 -6.27
CA LYS A 66 8.43 4.83 -5.35
C LYS A 66 8.10 5.81 -4.22
N LEU A 67 8.13 5.33 -2.98
CA LEU A 67 8.02 6.12 -1.75
C LEU A 67 9.39 6.72 -1.43
N ALA A 68 9.78 7.73 -2.22
CA ALA A 68 11.11 8.31 -2.14
C ALA A 68 11.34 8.99 -0.77
N GLY A 69 12.30 8.47 -0.02
CA GLY A 69 12.69 9.01 1.30
C GLY A 69 12.06 8.30 2.49
N ASP A 70 11.15 7.34 2.26
CA ASP A 70 10.60 6.50 3.31
C ASP A 70 11.43 5.21 3.49
N ASN A 71 11.69 4.83 4.75
CA ASN A 71 12.30 3.54 5.10
C ASN A 71 11.31 2.41 4.84
N ALA A 72 11.80 1.25 4.39
CA ALA A 72 10.99 0.05 4.19
C ALA A 72 10.19 -0.37 5.44
N GLN A 73 10.76 -0.23 6.65
CA GLN A 73 10.05 -0.59 7.89
C GLN A 73 8.89 0.37 8.20
N ASP A 74 9.09 1.67 8.04
CA ASP A 74 8.04 2.66 8.29
C ASP A 74 6.89 2.50 7.30
N ALA A 75 7.22 2.25 6.02
CA ALA A 75 6.26 1.93 4.99
C ALA A 75 5.50 0.63 5.30
N HIS A 76 6.21 -0.42 5.74
CA HIS A 76 5.62 -1.68 6.16
C HIS A 76 4.59 -1.48 7.29
N ASP A 77 5.00 -0.84 8.39
CA ASP A 77 4.15 -0.67 9.57
C ASP A 77 2.92 0.19 9.25
N PHE A 78 3.09 1.23 8.43
CA PHE A 78 1.99 2.05 7.94
C PHE A 78 1.01 1.23 7.09
N LEU A 79 1.51 0.48 6.11
CA LEU A 79 0.67 -0.31 5.21
C LEU A 79 -0.05 -1.44 5.96
N LEU A 80 0.64 -2.12 6.88
CA LEU A 80 0.04 -3.14 7.73
C LEU A 80 -1.10 -2.56 8.57
N ALA A 81 -0.89 -1.40 9.19
CA ALA A 81 -1.93 -0.73 9.97
C ALA A 81 -3.18 -0.34 9.14
N LEU A 82 -3.04 -0.15 7.81
CA LEU A 82 -4.16 0.13 6.92
C LEU A 82 -4.88 -1.12 6.42
N HIS A 83 -4.13 -2.22 6.21
CA HIS A 83 -4.64 -3.43 5.59
C HIS A 83 -5.13 -4.48 6.59
N ASP A 84 -4.56 -4.52 7.79
CA ASP A 84 -4.91 -5.48 8.85
C ASP A 84 -5.96 -4.94 9.83
N ILE A 85 -6.83 -4.04 9.36
CA ILE A 85 -7.93 -3.51 10.18
C ILE A 85 -9.04 -4.56 10.24
N GLU A 86 -8.93 -5.48 11.19
CA GLU A 86 -10.03 -6.40 11.50
C GLU A 86 -11.18 -5.63 12.16
N TYR A 87 -12.35 -5.56 11.51
CA TYR A 87 -13.55 -5.01 12.13
C TYR A 87 -14.08 -5.99 13.17
N VAL A 88 -13.84 -5.68 14.44
CA VAL A 88 -14.48 -6.37 15.57
C VAL A 88 -15.77 -5.63 15.92
N PRO A 89 -16.96 -6.12 15.54
CA PRO A 89 -18.20 -5.52 16.00
C PRO A 89 -18.24 -5.57 17.53
N LEU A 90 -18.42 -4.42 18.17
CA LEU A 90 -18.68 -4.39 19.60
C LEU A 90 -19.91 -5.26 19.88
N PRO A 91 -19.88 -6.13 20.90
CA PRO A 91 -21.06 -6.88 21.26
C PRO A 91 -22.17 -5.88 21.63
N LEU A 92 -23.26 -5.91 20.86
CA LEU A 92 -24.52 -5.23 21.18
C LEU A 92 -25.09 -5.85 22.47
N HIS A 93 -24.54 -5.50 23.63
CA HIS A 93 -25.12 -5.88 24.92
C HIS A 93 -25.83 -4.71 25.59
N THR A 94 -27.14 -4.67 25.32
CA THR A 94 -28.24 -4.43 26.27
C THR A 94 -28.48 -3.01 26.78
N VAL A 95 -29.16 -2.20 25.96
CA VAL A 95 -30.18 -1.28 26.48
C VAL A 95 -31.55 -1.96 26.43
N ALA A 96 -31.77 -2.94 27.32
CA ALA A 96 -33.10 -3.52 27.54
C ALA A 96 -33.21 -4.14 28.95
N ARG A 97 -32.93 -3.35 29.99
CA ARG A 97 -33.34 -3.56 31.40
C ARG A 97 -33.26 -2.17 32.08
N CYS A 98 -34.30 -1.55 32.65
CA CYS A 98 -35.69 -1.87 32.95
C CYS A 98 -36.55 -0.61 32.68
#